data_AF-A0AAE0XSR8-F1
#
_entry.id   AF-A0AAE0XSR8-F1
#
_cell.length_a   1.000
_cell.length_b   1.000
_cell.length_c   1.000
_cell.angle_alpha   90.00
_cell.angle_beta   90.00
_cell.angle_gamma   90.00
#
_symmetry.space_group_name_H-M   'P 1'
#
loop_
_entity.id
_entity.type
_entity.pdbx_description
1 polymer ?
#
loop_
_entity_poly.entity_id
_entity_poly.type
_entity_poly.pdbx_seq_one_letter_code
_entity_poly.pdbx_strand_id
1 'polypeptide(L)'
;MNELNNKLQGKGTFAHEMYSIVKAFRVKLKLFCRQLSQNITTHFVTLATMAQPMMPTDKYTNIISALDNEFGSHFADFQKLADEFDILSSPFTADFEKAPDVVQLELIDLQCDSTLKEKF
;
A
#
# COMPACT_ATOMS: atom_id res chain seq x y z
N MET A 1 1.27 20.60 6.94
CA MET A 1 0.65 19.46 6.27
C MET A 1 1.55 18.25 6.41
N ASN A 2 1.03 17.04 6.67
CA ASN A 2 1.88 15.85 6.85
C ASN A 2 2.41 15.32 5.49
N GLU A 3 3.50 14.55 5.51
CA GLU A 3 4.17 14.04 4.29
C GLU A 3 3.24 13.21 3.41
N LEU A 4 2.41 12.35 4.02
CA LEU A 4 1.42 11.53 3.32
C LEU A 4 0.44 12.40 2.55
N ASN A 5 -0.12 13.42 3.19
CA ASN A 5 -1.09 14.30 2.54
C ASN A 5 -0.46 15.11 1.40
N ASN A 6 0.79 15.56 1.54
CA ASN A 6 1.49 16.23 0.44
C ASN A 6 1.62 15.31 -0.79
N LYS A 7 1.89 14.02 -0.56
CA LYS A 7 1.94 13.01 -1.61
C LYS A 7 0.56 12.72 -2.21
N LEU A 8 -0.50 12.75 -1.41
CA LEU A 8 -1.88 12.49 -1.87
C LEU A 8 -2.59 13.71 -2.50
N GLN A 9 -2.03 14.91 -2.41
CA GLN A 9 -2.59 16.11 -3.06
C GLN A 9 -2.57 16.05 -4.59
N GLY A 10 -1.97 15.03 -5.20
CA GLY A 10 -2.25 14.64 -6.58
C GLY A 10 -1.67 15.56 -7.66
N LYS A 11 -0.88 16.58 -7.30
CA LYS A 11 -0.34 17.53 -8.29
C LYS A 11 0.72 16.84 -9.17
N GLY A 12 0.30 16.40 -10.35
CA GLY A 12 1.15 15.74 -11.35
C GLY A 12 1.45 14.27 -11.09
N THR A 13 0.61 13.57 -10.31
CA THR A 13 0.76 12.13 -10.02
C THR A 13 -0.38 11.33 -10.65
N PHE A 14 -0.05 10.15 -11.19
CA PHE A 14 -1.03 9.23 -11.75
C PHE A 14 -1.81 8.51 -10.65
N ALA A 15 -3.02 8.06 -10.96
CA ALA A 15 -3.88 7.37 -10.01
C ALA A 15 -3.24 6.10 -9.43
N HIS A 16 -2.52 5.32 -10.25
CA HIS A 16 -1.82 4.11 -9.80
C HIS A 16 -0.69 4.43 -8.81
N GLU A 17 0.04 5.54 -9.01
CA GLU A 17 1.09 6.00 -8.09
C GLU A 17 0.48 6.43 -6.75
N MET A 18 -0.62 7.19 -6.80
CA MET A 18 -1.36 7.58 -5.60
C MET A 18 -1.89 6.34 -4.87
N TYR A 19 -2.43 5.35 -5.60
CA TYR A 19 -2.88 4.11 -5.01
C TYR A 19 -1.74 3.31 -4.35
N SER A 20 -0.57 3.26 -4.98
CA SER A 20 0.61 2.60 -4.41
C SER A 20 1.00 3.22 -3.06
N ILE A 21 0.95 4.55 -2.94
CA ILE A 21 1.19 5.26 -1.68
C ILE A 21 0.15 4.87 -0.62
N VAL A 22 -1.14 4.85 -0.98
CA VAL A 22 -2.23 4.44 -0.09
C VAL A 22 -2.07 2.97 0.34
N LYS A 23 -1.82 2.05 -0.61
CA LYS A 23 -1.59 0.62 -0.39
C LYS A 23 -0.44 0.41 0.59
N ALA A 24 0.71 1.06 0.36
CA ALA A 24 1.86 1.00 1.26
C ALA A 24 1.54 1.53 2.67
N PHE A 25 0.82 2.63 2.78
CA PHE A 25 0.43 3.19 4.08
C PHE A 25 -0.47 2.22 4.86
N ARG A 26 -1.51 1.68 4.22
CA ARG A 26 -2.41 0.69 4.83
C ARG A 26 -1.69 -0.59 5.27
N VAL A 27 -0.76 -1.10 4.46
CA VAL A 27 0.07 -2.25 4.85
C VAL A 27 0.92 -1.95 6.09
N LYS A 28 1.48 -0.73 6.20
CA LYS A 28 2.18 -0.29 7.42
C LYS A 28 1.26 -0.25 8.63
N LEU A 29 0.02 0.26 8.50
CA LEU A 29 -0.96 0.25 9.59
C LEU A 29 -1.23 -1.18 10.09
N LYS A 30 -1.46 -2.13 9.17
CA LYS A 30 -1.67 -3.55 9.52
C LYS A 30 -0.45 -4.15 10.23
N LEU A 31 0.76 -3.84 9.76
CA LEU A 31 2.00 -4.26 10.40
C LEU A 31 2.10 -3.70 11.83
N PHE A 32 1.81 -2.41 12.02
CA PHE A 32 1.84 -1.76 13.33
C PHE A 32 0.82 -2.35 14.29
N CYS A 33 -0.41 -2.62 13.86
CA CYS A 33 -1.40 -3.34 14.67
C CYS A 33 -0.85 -4.68 15.18
N ARG A 34 -0.31 -5.49 14.26
CA ARG A 34 0.26 -6.80 14.62
C ARG A 34 1.43 -6.66 15.61
N GLN A 35 2.36 -5.76 15.34
CA GLN A 35 3.53 -5.55 16.20
C GLN A 35 3.14 -5.06 17.60
N LEU A 36 2.20 -4.11 17.70
CA LEU A 36 1.73 -3.62 19.00
C LEU A 36 1.02 -4.70 19.81
N SER A 37 0.24 -5.58 19.18
CA SER A 37 -0.36 -6.74 19.87
C SER A 37 0.67 -7.71 20.46
N GLN A 38 1.89 -7.69 19.92
CA GLN A 38 3.03 -8.50 20.36
C GLN A 38 4.01 -7.71 21.24
N ASN A 39 3.64 -6.49 21.66
CA ASN A 39 4.52 -5.54 22.38
C ASN A 39 5.82 -5.18 21.65
N ILE A 40 5.84 -5.32 20.32
CA ILE A 40 6.97 -4.90 19.48
C ILE A 40 6.77 -3.43 19.14
N THR A 41 7.66 -2.56 19.65
CA THR A 41 7.55 -1.10 19.54
C THR A 41 8.69 -0.47 18.73
N THR A 42 9.40 -1.25 17.91
CA THR A 42 10.59 -0.82 17.14
C THR A 42 10.39 0.45 16.31
N HIS A 43 9.18 0.68 15.79
CA HIS A 43 8.85 1.86 14.98
C HIS A 43 8.21 3.01 15.78
N PHE A 44 8.04 2.83 17.09
CA PHE A 44 7.43 3.78 18.01
C PHE A 44 8.43 4.11 19.13
N VAL A 45 9.49 4.87 18.80
CA VAL A 45 10.61 5.16 19.74
C VAL A 45 10.11 5.73 21.06
N THR A 46 9.16 6.67 21.04
CA THR A 46 8.57 7.23 22.27
C THR A 46 7.85 6.16 23.10
N LEU A 47 7.17 5.22 22.45
CA LEU A 47 6.50 4.11 23.14
C LEU A 47 7.52 3.11 23.70
N ALA A 48 8.64 2.90 23.00
CA ALA A 48 9.73 2.04 23.45
C ALA A 48 10.47 2.60 24.67
N THR A 49 10.52 3.92 24.85
CA THR A 49 11.19 4.56 26.00
C THR A 49 10.31 4.71 27.24
N MET A 50 8.99 4.60 27.11
CA MET A 50 8.08 4.63 28.25
C MET A 50 8.17 3.28 29.01
N ALA A 51 8.48 3.33 30.31
CA ALA A 51 8.73 2.11 31.11
C ALA A 51 7.48 1.21 31.21
N GLN A 52 7.67 -0.08 30.90
CA GLN A 52 6.70 -1.17 31.00
C GLN A 52 6.29 -1.38 32.46
N PRO A 53 4.97 -1.38 32.75
CA PRO A 53 4.32 -2.68 32.74
C PRO A 53 2.95 -2.72 32.05
N MET A 54 2.42 -1.59 31.57
CA MET A 54 1.07 -1.56 31.02
C MET A 54 0.95 -0.51 29.91
N MET A 55 1.57 -0.81 28.77
CA MET A 55 1.34 -0.05 27.54
C MET A 55 -0.12 -0.26 27.12
N PRO A 56 -0.89 0.80 26.78
CA PRO A 56 -2.25 0.66 26.29
C PRO A 56 -2.23 0.23 24.81
N THR A 57 -1.59 -0.90 24.50
CA THR A 57 -1.46 -1.45 23.14
C THR A 57 -2.82 -1.69 22.51
N ASP A 58 -3.82 -2.11 23.29
CA ASP A 58 -5.21 -2.25 22.84
C ASP A 58 -5.82 -0.93 22.36
N LYS A 59 -5.52 0.19 23.05
CA LYS A 59 -5.99 1.51 22.62
C LYS A 59 -5.39 1.89 21.27
N TYR A 60 -4.08 1.68 21.10
CA TYR A 60 -3.38 2.04 19.87
C TYR A 60 -3.78 1.15 18.70
N THR A 61 -3.90 -0.16 18.92
CA THR A 61 -4.38 -1.10 17.90
C THR A 61 -5.80 -0.76 17.45
N ASN A 62 -6.70 -0.40 18.36
CA ASN A 62 -8.04 0.07 18.00
C ASN A 62 -8.02 1.33 17.13
N ILE A 63 -7.19 2.31 17.47
CA ILE A 63 -7.04 3.55 16.67
C ILE A 63 -6.49 3.23 15.27
N ILE A 64 -5.45 2.41 15.19
CA ILE A 64 -4.80 2.06 13.91
C ILE A 64 -5.77 1.25 13.03
N SER A 65 -6.53 0.31 13.61
CA SER A 65 -7.56 -0.45 12.89
C SER A 65 -8.69 0.45 12.39
N ALA A 66 -9.15 1.42 13.19
CA ALA A 66 -10.13 2.40 12.75
C ALA A 66 -9.61 3.24 11.56
N LEU A 67 -8.34 3.65 11.63
CA LEU A 67 -7.69 4.39 10.55
C LEU A 67 -7.54 3.55 9.26
N ASP A 68 -7.15 2.27 9.36
CA ASP A 68 -7.08 1.39 8.18
C ASP A 68 -8.46 1.19 7.53
N ASN A 69 -9.52 1.10 8.36
CA ASN A 69 -10.90 1.01 7.87
C ASN A 69 -11.33 2.30 7.15
N GLU A 70 -11.01 3.46 7.71
CA GLU A 70 -11.33 4.76 7.10
C GLU A 70 -10.62 4.91 5.75
N PHE A 71 -9.32 4.59 5.67
CA PHE A 71 -8.59 4.57 4.40
C PHE A 71 -9.16 3.53 3.43
N GLY A 72 -9.58 2.37 3.93
CA GLY A 72 -10.24 1.34 3.13
C GLY A 72 -11.54 1.82 2.49
N SER A 73 -12.37 2.55 3.26
CA SER A 73 -13.62 3.13 2.78
C SER A 73 -13.38 4.31 1.85
N HIS A 74 -12.45 5.20 2.19
CA HIS A 74 -12.19 6.42 1.42
C HIS A 74 -11.62 6.11 0.03
N PHE A 75 -10.76 5.09 -0.07
CA PHE A 75 -10.14 4.64 -1.31
C PHE A 75 -10.76 3.34 -1.84
N ALA A 76 -12.05 3.12 -1.60
CA ALA A 76 -12.74 1.91 -2.04
C ALA A 76 -12.78 1.78 -3.57
N ASP A 77 -12.94 2.89 -4.30
CA ASP A 77 -12.94 2.86 -5.77
C ASP A 77 -11.57 2.48 -6.34
N PHE A 78 -10.49 2.82 -5.65
CA PHE A 78 -9.14 2.44 -6.08
C PHE A 78 -8.87 0.95 -5.86
N GLN A 79 -9.52 0.33 -4.87
CA GLN A 79 -9.44 -1.12 -4.67
C GLN A 79 -10.12 -1.89 -5.81
N LYS A 80 -11.16 -1.32 -6.43
CA LYS A 80 -11.82 -1.92 -7.61
C LYS A 80 -10.91 -1.90 -8.85
N LEU A 81 -9.93 -0.99 -8.87
CA LEU A 81 -8.96 -0.83 -9.95
C LEU A 81 -7.58 -1.39 -9.57
N ALA A 82 -7.51 -2.21 -8.51
CA ALA A 82 -6.25 -2.64 -7.94
C ALA A 82 -5.43 -3.49 -8.94
N ASP A 83 -6.10 -4.35 -9.71
CA ASP A 83 -5.44 -5.23 -10.68
C ASP A 83 -4.90 -4.41 -11.87
N GLU A 84 -5.67 -3.43 -12.38
CA GLU A 84 -5.21 -2.51 -13.42
C GLU A 84 -4.07 -1.62 -12.93
N PHE A 85 -4.12 -1.15 -11.69
CA PHE A 85 -3.03 -0.39 -11.10
C PHE A 85 -1.77 -1.23 -10.90
N ASP A 86 -1.92 -2.51 -10.53
CA ASP A 86 -0.77 -3.41 -10.39
C ASP A 86 -0.12 -3.70 -11.76
N ILE A 87 -0.90 -3.83 -12.84
CA ILE A 87 -0.40 -3.93 -14.22
C ILE A 87 0.38 -2.69 -14.63
N LEU A 88 -0.19 -1.49 -14.40
CA LEU A 88 0.48 -0.23 -14.72
C LEU A 88 1.76 -0.01 -13.90
N SER A 89 1.76 -0.44 -12.64
CA SER A 89 2.91 -0.24 -11.74
C SER A 89 4.04 -1.25 -12.01
N SER A 90 3.74 -2.41 -12.55
CA SER A 90 4.71 -3.51 -12.70
C SER A 90 4.38 -4.39 -13.91
N PRO A 91 4.39 -3.84 -15.13
CA PRO A 91 3.92 -4.56 -16.32
C PRO A 91 4.73 -5.83 -16.62
N PHE A 92 6.01 -5.88 -16.25
CA PHE A 92 6.89 -7.03 -16.49
C PHE A 92 6.71 -8.22 -15.53
N THR A 93 5.99 -8.02 -14.43
CA THR A 93 5.77 -9.03 -13.38
C THR A 93 4.30 -9.18 -13.01
N ALA A 94 3.42 -8.36 -13.57
CA ALA A 94 1.98 -8.45 -13.38
C ALA A 94 1.43 -9.77 -13.94
N ASP A 95 0.38 -10.26 -13.29
CA ASP A 95 -0.34 -11.45 -13.71
C ASP A 95 -1.21 -11.13 -14.93
N PHE A 96 -0.80 -11.57 -16.12
CA PHE A 96 -1.53 -11.29 -17.35
C PHE A 96 -2.92 -11.95 -17.39
N GLU A 97 -3.17 -13.01 -16.62
CA GLU A 97 -4.50 -13.63 -16.55
C GLU A 97 -5.50 -12.76 -15.78
N LYS A 98 -5.02 -11.80 -14.97
CA LYS A 98 -5.85 -10.83 -14.26
C LYS A 98 -6.03 -9.51 -15.03
N ALA A 99 -5.35 -9.36 -16.16
CA ALA A 99 -5.51 -8.19 -16.99
C ALA A 99 -6.83 -8.23 -17.78
N PRO A 100 -7.41 -7.06 -18.15
CA PRO A 100 -8.55 -7.04 -19.05
C PRO A 100 -8.25 -7.81 -20.35
N ASP A 101 -9.18 -8.65 -20.79
CA ASP A 101 -9.01 -9.56 -21.95
C ASP A 101 -8.39 -8.87 -23.18
N VAL A 102 -8.78 -7.61 -23.41
CA VAL A 102 -8.34 -6.80 -24.55
C VAL A 102 -6.84 -6.47 -24.57
N VAL A 103 -6.15 -6.50 -23.42
CA VAL A 103 -4.72 -6.17 -23.30
C VAL A 103 -3.84 -7.37 -22.95
N GLN A 104 -4.41 -8.57 -22.73
CA GLN A 104 -3.64 -9.73 -22.28
C GLN A 104 -2.54 -10.13 -23.29
N LEU A 105 -2.86 -10.14 -24.58
CA LEU A 105 -1.88 -10.47 -25.62
C LEU A 105 -0.74 -9.45 -25.68
N GLU A 106 -1.07 -8.16 -25.63
CA GLU A 106 -0.08 -7.06 -25.63
C GLU A 106 0.82 -7.12 -24.40
N LEU A 107 0.25 -7.48 -23.25
CA LEU A 107 0.98 -7.65 -21.99
C LEU A 107 1.93 -8.85 -22.05
N ILE A 108 1.51 -9.98 -22.63
CA ILE A 108 2.37 -11.15 -22.84
C ILE A 108 3.55 -10.79 -23.74
N ASP A 109 3.29 -10.13 -24.88
CA ASP A 109 4.33 -9.70 -25.80
C ASP A 109 5.34 -8.76 -25.10
N LEU A 110 4.83 -7.79 -24.33
CA LEU A 110 5.67 -6.89 -23.52
C LEU A 110 6.53 -7.65 -22.49
N GLN A 111 5.96 -8.64 -21.80
CA GLN A 111 6.65 -9.42 -20.78
C GLN A 111 7.73 -10.37 -21.35
N CYS A 112 7.55 -10.81 -22.59
CA CYS A 112 8.48 -11.67 -23.33
C CYS A 112 9.59 -10.88 -24.05
N ASP A 113 9.46 -9.56 -24.21
CA ASP A 113 10.54 -8.73 -24.76
C ASP A 113 11.68 -8.58 -23.74
N SER A 114 12.72 -9.41 -23.89
CA SER A 114 13.91 -9.37 -23.03
C SER A 114 14.67 -8.06 -23.14
N THR A 115 14.64 -7.39 -24.30
CA THR A 115 15.34 -6.12 -24.51
C THR A 115 14.68 -4.99 -23.73
N LEU A 116 13.35 -4.95 -23.70
CA LEU A 116 12.60 -4.01 -22.88
C LEU A 116 12.74 -4.34 -21.40
N LYS A 117 12.66 -5.61 -21.03
CA LYS A 117 12.78 -6.07 -19.64
C LYS A 117 14.15 -5.84 -19.01
N GLU A 118 15.22 -5.79 -19.81
CA GLU A 118 16.55 -5.40 -19.31
C GLU A 118 16.68 -3.89 -19.08
N LYS A 119 15.83 -3.07 -19.71
CA LYS A 119 15.88 -1.61 -19.63
C LYS A 119 15.03 -1.02 -18.50
N PHE A 120 14.07 -1.76 -17.97
CA PHE A 120 13.08 -1.31 -17.01
C PHE A 120 12.93 -2.31 -15.86
#